data_AF-V4Y6S5-F1
#
_entry.id   AF-V4Y6S5-F1
#
_cell.length_a   1.000
_cell.length_b   1.000
_cell.length_c   1.000
_cell.angle_alpha   90.00
_cell.angle_beta   90.00
_cell.angle_gamma   90.00
#
_symmetry.space_group_name_H-M   'P 1'
#
loop_
_entity.id
_entity.type
_entity.pdbx_description
1 polymer ?
#
loop_
_entity_poly.entity_id
_entity_poly.type
_entity_poly.pdbx_seq_one_letter_code
_entity_poly.pdbx_strand_id
1 'polypeptide(L)' 'MCSLRRATSTRRSAPTPGADAVYARRLPPELQRPARDVARAAGAPLYFTTLGGDPAVVDARVETVTAGTLYRAPNRD' A
#
# COMPACT_ATOMS: atom_id res chain seq x y z
N MET A 1 6.66 38.03 -14.83
CA MET A 1 6.56 36.97 -13.79
C MET A 1 5.45 36.01 -14.19
N CYS A 2 5.80 34.81 -14.65
CA CYS A 2 4.82 33.80 -15.11
C CYS A 2 4.56 32.83 -13.95
N SER A 3 3.33 32.79 -13.43
CA SER A 3 2.91 31.91 -12.34
C SER A 3 2.49 30.55 -12.91
N LEU A 4 3.29 29.51 -12.65
CA LEU A 4 2.93 28.13 -12.95
C LEU A 4 1.92 27.63 -11.91
N ARG A 5 0.65 27.62 -12.29
CA ARG A 5 -0.39 26.89 -11.55
C ARG A 5 -0.10 25.40 -11.68
N ARG A 6 0.27 24.73 -10.58
CA ARG A 6 0.35 23.26 -10.53
C ARG A 6 -1.03 22.71 -10.86
N ALA A 7 -1.17 22.06 -12.01
CA ALA A 7 -2.32 21.23 -12.30
C ALA A 7 -2.27 20.01 -11.36
N THR A 8 -3.06 20.03 -10.29
CA THR A 8 -3.38 18.82 -9.53
C THR A 8 -4.27 17.95 -10.42
N SER A 9 -3.66 17.21 -11.33
CA SER A 9 -4.34 16.23 -12.17
C SER A 9 -4.74 15.04 -11.30
N THR A 10 -5.85 15.18 -10.58
CA THR A 10 -6.48 14.05 -9.89
C THR A 10 -7.09 13.16 -10.96
N ARG A 11 -6.30 12.21 -11.47
CA ARG A 11 -6.80 11.15 -12.35
C ARG A 11 -7.73 10.30 -11.50
N ARG A 12 -9.03 10.51 -11.63
CA ARG A 12 -10.03 9.69 -10.94
C ARG A 12 -10.12 8.37 -11.71
N SER A 13 -9.49 7.31 -11.21
CA SER A 13 -9.69 5.98 -11.76
C SER A 13 -11.11 5.50 -11.41
N ALA A 14 -11.78 4.83 -12.35
CA ALA A 14 -13.01 4.11 -12.05
C ALA A 14 -12.74 3.08 -10.94
N PRO A 15 -13.71 2.77 -10.07
CA PRO A 15 -13.53 1.72 -9.07
C PRO A 15 -13.26 0.41 -9.80
N THR A 16 -12.06 -0.13 -9.61
CA THR A 16 -11.73 -1.51 -9.95
C THR A 16 -12.75 -2.42 -9.23
N PRO A 17 -13.24 -3.52 -9.82
CA PRO A 17 -13.99 -4.51 -9.05
C PRO A 17 -13.23 -4.82 -7.76
N GLY A 18 -13.95 -4.73 -6.63
CA GLY A 18 -13.34 -4.76 -5.30
C GLY A 18 -12.50 -6.02 -5.12
N ALA A 19 -11.23 -5.85 -4.78
CA ALA A 19 -10.38 -6.97 -4.39
C ALA A 19 -10.58 -7.25 -2.90
N ASP A 20 -10.60 -8.53 -2.51
CA ASP A 20 -10.66 -8.89 -1.08
C ASP A 20 -9.34 -8.53 -0.35
N ALA A 21 -8.24 -8.44 -1.09
CA ALA A 21 -6.92 -8.07 -0.59
C ALA A 21 -5.98 -7.61 -1.71
N VAL A 22 -4.99 -6.77 -1.36
CA VAL A 22 -3.80 -6.51 -2.17
C VAL A 22 -2.61 -7.19 -1.53
N TYR A 23 -1.82 -7.94 -2.31
CA TYR A 23 -0.62 -8.61 -1.83
C TYR A 23 0.64 -8.16 -2.56
N ALA A 24 1.72 -7.91 -1.81
CA ALA A 24 3.03 -7.59 -2.37
C ALA A 24 4.15 -8.40 -1.68
N ARG A 25 4.92 -9.15 -2.47
CA ARG A 25 6.03 -9.97 -1.95
C ARG A 25 7.34 -9.18 -2.03
N ARG A 26 8.10 -9.13 -0.92
CA ARG A 26 9.39 -8.42 -0.82
C ARG A 26 9.27 -6.93 -1.20
N LEU A 27 8.28 -6.25 -0.61
CA LEU A 27 7.96 -4.85 -0.84
C LEU A 27 9.01 -3.94 -0.17
N PRO A 28 9.80 -3.18 -0.95
CA PRO A 28 10.79 -2.26 -0.39
C PRO A 28 10.11 -1.06 0.30
N PRO A 29 10.76 -0.42 1.28
CA PRO A 29 10.17 0.59 2.15
C PRO A 29 9.59 1.80 1.39
N GLU A 30 10.26 2.27 0.34
CA GLU A 30 9.80 3.39 -0.50
C GLU A 30 8.47 3.12 -1.22
N LEU A 31 8.12 1.85 -1.44
CA LEU A 31 6.88 1.45 -2.10
C LEU A 31 5.75 1.09 -1.14
N GLN A 32 6.01 0.97 0.18
CA GLN A 32 4.98 0.55 1.13
C GLN A 32 3.84 1.57 1.26
N ARG A 33 4.16 2.87 1.31
CA ARG A 33 3.15 3.95 1.35
C ARG A 33 2.29 4.00 0.07
N PRO A 34 2.86 4.09 -1.15
CA PRO A 34 2.05 4.11 -2.35
C PRO A 34 1.26 2.80 -2.56
N ALA A 35 1.78 1.65 -2.13
CA ALA A 35 1.02 0.40 -2.15
C ALA A 35 -0.19 0.44 -1.20
N ARG A 36 -0.05 1.03 0.00
CA ARG A 36 -1.16 1.24 0.95
C ARG A 36 -2.21 2.16 0.35
N ASP A 37 -1.81 3.21 -0.35
CA ASP A 37 -2.74 4.15 -0.99
C ASP A 37 -3.57 3.47 -2.08
N VAL A 38 -2.95 2.61 -2.89
CA VAL A 38 -3.65 1.79 -3.90
C VAL A 38 -4.63 0.82 -3.24
N ALA A 39 -4.21 0.11 -2.18
CA ALA A 39 -5.08 -0.81 -1.45
C ALA A 39 -6.29 -0.08 -0.82
N ARG A 40 -6.07 1.10 -0.24
CA ARG A 40 -7.14 1.99 0.25
C ARG A 40 -8.10 2.43 -0.84
N ALA A 41 -7.58 2.83 -2.00
CA ALA A 41 -8.41 3.22 -3.15
C ALA A 41 -9.27 2.05 -3.67
N ALA A 42 -8.77 0.82 -3.56
CA ALA A 42 -9.51 -0.40 -3.88
C ALA A 42 -10.45 -0.88 -2.76
N GLY A 43 -10.46 -0.23 -1.59
CA GLY A 43 -11.23 -0.67 -0.43
C GLY A 43 -10.71 -1.96 0.20
N ALA A 44 -9.47 -2.37 -0.07
CA ALA A 44 -8.89 -3.66 0.29
C ALA A 44 -7.77 -3.52 1.33
N PRO A 45 -7.60 -4.48 2.25
CA PRO A 45 -6.41 -4.54 3.10
C PRO A 45 -5.14 -4.78 2.27
N LEU A 46 -4.01 -4.27 2.74
CA LEU A 46 -2.70 -4.55 2.16
C LEU A 46 -1.98 -5.61 2.98
N TYR A 47 -1.53 -6.67 2.32
CA TYR A 47 -0.65 -7.69 2.86
C TYR A 47 0.70 -7.61 2.15
N PHE A 48 1.80 -7.60 2.90
CA PHE A 48 3.12 -7.59 2.29
C PHE A 48 4.17 -8.32 3.11
N THR A 49 5.25 -8.72 2.43
CA THR A 49 6.49 -9.16 3.08
C THR A 49 7.59 -8.18 2.73
N THR A 50 8.59 -8.01 3.60
CA THR A 50 9.74 -7.12 3.35
C THR A 50 10.95 -7.91 2.87
N LEU A 51 12.04 -7.23 2.48
CA LEU A 51 13.34 -7.88 2.20
C LEU A 51 14.07 -8.25 3.51
N GLY A 52 13.39 -8.90 4.46
CA GLY A 52 13.97 -9.48 5.68
C GLY A 52 14.53 -8.49 6.72
N GLY A 53 15.36 -7.52 6.30
CA GLY A 53 15.92 -6.45 7.14
C GLY A 53 15.22 -5.09 6.98
N ASP A 54 14.37 -4.93 5.96
CA ASP A 54 13.65 -3.68 5.75
C ASP A 54 12.51 -3.50 6.77
N PRO A 55 12.36 -2.30 7.36
CA PRO A 55 11.27 -2.02 8.29
C PRO A 55 9.93 -1.89 7.55
N ALA A 56 8.84 -2.11 8.30
CA ALA A 56 7.53 -1.60 7.90
C ALA A 56 7.48 -0.08 8.19
N VAL A 57 7.22 0.74 7.17
CA VAL A 57 7.11 2.21 7.25
C VAL A 57 5.67 2.70 7.20
N VAL A 58 4.72 1.77 7.15
CA VAL A 58 3.28 1.99 7.32
C VAL A 58 2.82 1.27 8.58
N ASP A 59 1.74 1.76 9.18
CA ASP A 59 1.09 1.05 10.28
C ASP A 59 0.59 -0.30 9.79
N ALA A 60 1.14 -1.37 10.37
CA ALA A 60 0.87 -2.74 9.98
C ALA A 60 0.98 -3.66 11.18
N ARG A 61 0.05 -4.61 11.27
CA ARG A 61 0.13 -5.72 12.21
C ARG A 61 1.06 -6.79 11.63
N VAL A 62 1.90 -7.35 12.50
CA VAL A 62 2.80 -8.44 12.14
C VAL A 62 2.10 -9.77 12.43
N GLU A 63 2.12 -10.67 11.45
CA GLU A 63 1.57 -12.02 11.53
C GLU A 63 2.66 -13.03 11.13
N THR A 64 2.82 -14.08 11.92
CA THR A 64 3.73 -15.20 11.59
C THR A 64 2.96 -16.25 10.82
N VAL A 65 3.43 -16.58 9.62
CA VAL A 65 2.88 -17.64 8.77
C VAL A 65 3.96 -18.65 8.44
N THR A 66 3.60 -19.82 7.89
CA THR A 66 4.56 -20.86 7.50
C THR A 66 5.66 -20.35 6.57
N ALA A 67 5.35 -19.36 5.73
CA ALA A 67 6.28 -18.76 4.78
C ALA A 67 7.16 -17.63 5.38
N GLY A 68 6.99 -17.29 6.65
CA GLY A 68 7.74 -16.24 7.35
C GLY A 68 6.86 -15.12 7.90
N THR A 69 7.36 -13.89 7.89
CA THR A 69 6.68 -12.72 8.44
C THR A 69 5.79 -12.07 7.40
N LEU A 70 4.52 -11.87 7.75
CA LEU A 70 3.53 -11.15 6.97
C LEU A 70 3.15 -9.86 7.69
N TYR A 71 3.11 -8.76 6.96
CA TYR A 71 2.64 -7.47 7.44
C TYR A 71 1.26 -7.18 6.87
N ARG A 72 0.31 -6.84 7.73
CA ARG A 72 -1.06 -6.51 7.37
C ARG A 72 -1.38 -5.06 7.73
N ALA A 73 -1.51 -4.22 6.71
CA ALA A 73 -1.99 -2.85 6.84
C ALA A 73 -3.50 -2.79 6.57
N PRO A 74 -4.31 -2.28 7.51
CA PRO A 74 -5.75 -2.21 7.32
C PRO A 74 -6.13 -1.14 6.29
N ASN A 75 -7.27 -1.33 5.64
CA ASN A 75 -7.84 -0.37 4.70
C ASN A 75 -8.47 0.84 5.42
N ARG A 76 -8.79 0.70 6.71
CA ARG A 76 -9.34 1.73 7.60
C ARG A 76 -8.49 1.84 8.86
N ASP A 77 -8.39 3.06 9.39
CA ASP A 77 -7.73 3.33 10.67
C ASP A 77 -8.60 2.88 11.86
#